data_AF-A0A928GVI9-F1
#
_entry.id   AF-A0A928GVI9-F1
#
_cell.length_a   1.000
_cell.length_b   1.000
_cell.length_c   1.000
_cell.angle_alpha   90.00
_cell.angle_beta   90.00
_cell.angle_gamma   90.00
#
_symmetry.space_group_name_H-M   'P 1'
#
loop_
_entity.id
_entity.type
_entity.pdbx_description
1 polymer ?
#
loop_
_entity_poly.entity_id
_entity_poly.type
_entity_poly.pdbx_seq_one_letter_code
_entity_poly.pdbx_strand_id
1 'polypeptide(L)'
;MLDDVKLVRSIFIENLKKFKDEQIIKILCGVRRCGKSTILKTYKDELISLGVKKQNIIEQLYSSMEFNEDFDYKNMHKELLSLIENADKNQKVYLLLDEVQEVENWEKCVNSLFET
;
A
#
# COMPACT_ATOMS: atom_id res chain seq x y z
N MET A 1 15.98 25.58 12.16
CA MET A 1 15.26 24.80 11.14
C MET A 1 15.96 23.45 11.13
N LEU A 2 15.49 22.51 11.94
CA LEU A 2 16.04 21.15 11.93
C LEU A 2 15.49 20.50 10.66
N ASP A 3 16.37 20.14 9.74
CA ASP A 3 16.00 19.24 8.66
C ASP A 3 15.37 18.00 9.29
N ASP A 4 14.16 17.65 8.85
CA ASP A 4 13.44 16.46 9.28
C ASP A 4 14.32 15.24 8.98
N VAL A 5 15.09 14.77 9.96
CA VAL A 5 15.94 13.59 9.82
C VAL A 5 15.01 12.37 9.70
N LYS A 6 14.58 12.08 8.47
CA LYS A 6 13.81 10.87 8.13
C LYS A 6 14.77 9.69 8.26
N LEU A 7 14.79 9.06 9.44
CA LEU A 7 15.63 7.88 9.68
C LEU A 7 15.13 6.73 8.82
N VAL A 8 15.75 6.56 7.65
CA VAL A 8 15.40 5.51 6.70
C VAL A 8 15.72 4.16 7.33
N ARG A 9 14.69 3.34 7.49
CA ARG A 9 14.83 1.96 7.94
C ARG A 9 15.30 1.07 6.80
N SER A 10 16.55 1.28 6.40
CA SER A 10 17.18 0.67 5.23
C SER A 10 16.93 -0.83 5.13
N ILE A 11 17.04 -1.58 6.23
CA ILE A 11 16.82 -3.03 6.20
C ILE A 11 15.40 -3.45 5.75
N PHE A 12 14.37 -2.68 6.12
CA PHE A 12 13.00 -2.96 5.68
C PHE A 12 12.83 -2.65 4.21
N ILE A 13 13.35 -1.50 3.76
CA ILE A 13 13.29 -1.08 2.35
C ILE A 13 14.07 -2.06 1.46
N GLU A 14 15.27 -2.46 1.87
CA GLU A 14 16.08 -3.44 1.14
C GLU A 14 15.40 -4.80 1.05
N ASN A 15 14.71 -5.25 2.11
CA ASN A 15 13.91 -6.47 2.03
C ASN A 15 12.70 -6.33 1.10
N LEU A 16 12.01 -5.19 1.11
CA LEU A 16 10.90 -4.94 0.18
C LEU A 16 11.39 -4.92 -1.28
N LYS A 17 12.57 -4.34 -1.54
CA LYS A 17 13.21 -4.28 -2.86
C LYS A 17 13.57 -5.64 -3.43
N LYS A 18 14.05 -6.57 -2.61
CA LYS A 18 14.40 -7.94 -3.05
C LYS A 18 13.22 -8.67 -3.70
N PHE A 19 12.00 -8.32 -3.30
CA PHE A 19 10.77 -8.90 -3.81
C PHE A 19 9.96 -7.89 -4.62
N LYS A 20 10.59 -6.84 -5.12
CA LYS A 20 9.97 -5.91 -6.07
C LYS A 20 9.63 -6.70 -7.34
N ASP A 21 8.45 -6.45 -7.90
CA ASP A 21 7.88 -7.16 -9.06
C ASP A 21 7.53 -8.64 -8.86
N GLU A 22 7.83 -9.23 -7.71
CA GLU A 22 7.27 -10.53 -7.34
C GLU A 22 5.77 -10.43 -7.08
N GLN A 23 4.99 -11.40 -7.56
CA GLN A 23 3.57 -11.55 -7.22
C GLN A 23 3.50 -12.18 -5.83
N ILE A 24 3.70 -11.35 -4.79
CA ILE A 24 3.55 -11.73 -3.37
C ILE A 24 2.87 -10.62 -2.58
N ILE A 25 2.01 -11.00 -1.63
CA ILE A 25 1.43 -10.09 -0.63
C ILE A 25 2.44 -9.91 0.51
N LYS A 26 2.75 -8.66 0.85
CA LYS A 26 3.74 -8.31 1.88
C LYS A 26 3.01 -7.63 3.04
N ILE A 27 2.99 -8.27 4.21
CA ILE A 27 2.31 -7.75 5.39
C ILE A 27 3.34 -7.13 6.34
N LEU A 28 3.16 -5.84 6.66
CA LEU A 28 3.96 -5.14 7.67
C LEU A 28 3.21 -5.17 9.02
N CYS A 29 3.65 -6.04 9.94
CA CYS A 29 3.09 -6.14 11.30
C CYS A 29 3.97 -5.41 12.32
N GLY A 30 3.35 -4.96 13.43
CA GLY A 30 4.06 -4.37 14.56
C GLY A 30 3.18 -3.48 15.43
N VAL A 31 3.66 -3.14 16.62
CA VAL A 31 2.93 -2.35 17.60
C VAL A 31 2.55 -0.95 17.08
N ARG A 32 1.53 -0.33 17.68
CA ARG A 32 1.11 1.04 17.34
C ARG A 32 2.27 2.01 17.53
N ARG A 33 2.37 3.02 16.65
CA ARG A 33 3.46 4.02 16.61
C ARG A 33 4.87 3.47 16.37
N CYS A 34 5.01 2.22 15.91
CA CYS A 34 6.32 1.72 15.53
C CYS A 34 6.80 2.25 14.17
N GLY A 35 6.05 3.06 13.41
CA GLY A 35 6.52 3.70 12.18
C GLY A 35 6.31 2.91 10.88
N LYS A 36 5.28 2.05 10.81
CA LYS A 36 4.95 1.28 9.60
C LYS A 36 4.53 2.16 8.43
N SER A 37 3.66 3.14 8.67
CA SER A 37 3.26 4.13 7.66
C SER A 37 4.46 4.90 7.11
N THR A 38 5.50 5.14 7.93
CA THR A 38 6.75 5.74 7.46
C THR A 38 7.53 4.81 6.53
N ILE A 39 7.51 3.50 6.77
CA ILE A 39 8.09 2.50 5.87
C ILE A 39 7.32 2.49 4.53
N LEU A 40 5.98 2.46 4.55
CA LEU A 40 5.15 2.51 3.34
C LEU A 40 5.44 3.77 2.51
N LYS A 41 5.45 4.95 3.14
CA LYS A 41 5.79 6.22 2.49
C LYS A 41 7.20 6.21 1.89
N THR A 42 8.18 5.70 2.64
CA THR A 42 9.57 5.59 2.15
C THR A 42 9.67 4.60 0.99
N TYR A 43 8.92 3.50 1.02
CA TYR A 43 8.90 2.54 -0.07
C TYR A 43 8.21 3.09 -1.32
N LYS A 44 7.16 3.91 -1.17
CA LYS A 44 6.57 4.69 -2.27
C LYS A 44 7.61 5.59 -2.95
N ASP A 45 8.36 6.35 -2.16
CA ASP A 45 9.43 7.21 -2.67
C ASP A 45 10.48 6.39 -3.44
N GLU A 46 10.83 5.21 -2.94
CA GLU A 46 11.74 4.27 -3.60
C GLU A 46 11.16 3.66 -4.89
N LEU A 47 9.88 3.30 -4.93
CA LEU A 47 9.25 2.81 -6.17
C LEU A 47 9.30 3.88 -7.27
N ILE A 48 9.09 5.14 -6.91
CA ILE A 48 9.21 6.28 -7.84
C ILE A 48 10.67 6.45 -8.28
N SER A 49 11.64 6.33 -7.37
CA SER A 49 13.07 6.43 -7.71
C SER A 49 13.52 5.32 -8.69
N LEU A 50 12.87 4.15 -8.60
CA LEU A 50 13.07 3.01 -9.50
C LEU A 50 12.25 3.07 -10.80
N GLY A 51 11.59 4.21 -11.09
CA GLY A 51 10.91 4.47 -12.36
C GLY A 51 9.47 3.98 -12.46
N VAL A 52 8.85 3.55 -11.35
CA VAL A 52 7.41 3.25 -11.33
C VAL A 52 6.63 4.55 -11.46
N LYS A 53 5.70 4.60 -12.43
CA LYS A 53 4.85 5.78 -12.61
C LYS A 53 3.97 6.00 -11.38
N LYS A 54 3.81 7.26 -10.95
CA LYS A 54 2.97 7.61 -9.79
C LYS A 54 1.54 7.07 -9.92
N GLN A 55 0.97 7.08 -11.13
CA GLN A 55 -0.36 6.53 -11.41
C GLN A 55 -0.48 5.00 -11.23
N ASN A 56 0.64 4.29 -11.17
CA ASN A 56 0.71 2.86 -10.93
C ASN A 56 1.03 2.53 -9.46
N ILE A 57 1.12 3.54 -8.59
CA ILE A 57 1.28 3.36 -7.14
C ILE A 57 0.01 3.87 -6.47
N ILE A 58 -0.82 2.93 -6.02
CA ILE A 58 -2.09 3.23 -5.35
C ILE A 58 -1.81 3.15 -3.84
N GLU A 59 -1.88 4.31 -3.18
CA GLU A 59 -1.75 4.42 -1.73
C GLU A 59 -3.13 4.68 -1.13
N GLN A 60 -3.53 3.89 -0.14
CA GLN A 60 -4.80 4.05 0.56
C GLN A 60 -4.60 3.92 2.07
N LEU A 61 -5.28 4.77 2.82
CA LEU A 61 -5.36 4.70 4.28
C LEU A 61 -6.79 4.31 4.63
N TYR A 62 -6.96 3.15 5.24
CA TYR A 62 -8.27 2.72 5.70
C TYR A 62 -8.47 3.13 7.16
N SER A 63 -9.15 4.26 7.39
CA SER A 63 -9.45 4.76 8.72
C SER A 63 -10.94 4.68 9.00
N SER A 64 -11.33 4.00 10.08
CA SER A 64 -12.73 3.96 10.54
C SER A 64 -13.31 5.34 10.86
N MET A 65 -12.47 6.37 11.04
CA MET A 65 -12.94 7.75 11.21
C MET A 65 -13.34 8.43 9.89
N GLU A 66 -12.85 7.94 8.74
CA GLU A 66 -13.07 8.55 7.43
C GLU A 66 -14.19 7.86 6.65
N PHE A 67 -14.56 6.64 7.05
CA PHE A 67 -15.62 5.87 6.40
C PHE A 67 -16.93 5.91 7.18
N ASN A 68 -18.04 5.84 6.43
CA ASN A 68 -19.35 5.60 7.03
C ASN A 68 -19.44 4.14 7.52
N GLU A 69 -20.36 3.87 8.44
CA GLU A 69 -20.57 2.54 9.06
C GLU A 69 -20.78 1.40 8.02
N ASP A 70 -21.21 1.73 6.81
CA ASP A 70 -21.48 0.78 5.73
C ASP A 70 -20.28 0.45 4.82
N PHE A 71 -19.08 0.97 5.10
CA PHE A 71 -17.90 0.69 4.27
C PHE A 71 -17.35 -0.71 4.54
N ASP A 72 -17.51 -1.62 3.57
CA ASP A 72 -17.04 -3.01 3.66
C ASP A 72 -15.96 -3.35 2.62
N TYR A 73 -15.47 -4.60 2.66
CA TYR A 73 -14.48 -5.09 1.69
C TYR A 73 -14.94 -5.02 0.22
N LYS A 74 -16.25 -4.98 -0.07
CA LYS A 74 -16.76 -4.81 -1.45
C LYS A 74 -16.62 -3.37 -1.90
N ASN A 75 -16.84 -2.40 -1.00
CA ASN A 75 -16.53 -1.00 -1.26
C ASN A 75 -15.04 -0.82 -1.54
N MET A 76 -14.18 -1.37 -0.68
CA MET A 76 -12.73 -1.41 -0.86
C MET A 76 -12.35 -2.03 -2.22
N HIS A 77 -12.93 -3.18 -2.57
CA HIS A 77 -12.65 -3.86 -3.83
C HIS A 77 -13.04 -3.02 -5.05
N LYS A 78 -14.24 -2.42 -5.03
CA LYS A 78 -14.72 -1.55 -6.12
C LYS A 78 -13.83 -0.32 -6.28
N GLU A 79 -13.42 0.30 -5.18
CA GLU A 79 -12.51 1.44 -5.16
C GLU A 79 -11.15 1.06 -5.78
N LEU A 80 -10.52 -0.01 -5.27
CA LEU A 80 -9.21 -0.45 -5.75
C LEU A 80 -9.23 -0.85 -7.22
N LEU A 81 -10.27 -1.56 -7.68
CA LEU A 81 -10.45 -1.86 -9.10
C LEU A 81 -10.52 -0.60 -9.95
N SER A 82 -11.31 0.40 -9.55
CA SER A 82 -11.42 1.65 -10.30
C SER A 82 -10.07 2.40 -10.36
N LEU A 83 -9.27 2.36 -9.30
CA LEU A 83 -7.94 2.96 -9.29
C LEU A 83 -6.96 2.19 -10.19
N ILE A 84 -7.00 0.85 -10.17
CA ILE A 84 -6.22 -0.01 -11.07
C ILE A 84 -6.64 0.22 -12.53
N GLU A 85 -7.91 0.49 -12.79
CA GLU A 85 -8.43 0.79 -14.12
C GLU A 85 -7.77 2.03 -14.74
N ASN A 86 -7.48 3.03 -13.91
CA ASN A 86 -6.83 4.29 -14.31
C ASN A 86 -5.30 4.22 -14.43
N ALA A 87 -4.67 3.13 -13.98
CA ALA A 87 -3.22 2.94 -14.07
C ALA A 87 -2.75 2.64 -15.51
N ASP A 88 -1.46 2.86 -15.79
CA ASP A 88 -0.87 2.47 -17.07
C ASP A 88 -0.86 0.94 -17.20
N LYS A 89 -1.57 0.43 -18.20
CA LYS A 89 -1.73 -1.01 -18.48
C LYS A 89 -0.43 -1.71 -18.87
N ASN A 90 0.59 -0.95 -19.26
CA ASN A 90 1.90 -1.50 -19.64
C ASN A 90 2.88 -1.59 -18.45
N GLN A 91 2.45 -1.20 -17.25
CA GLN A 91 3.28 -1.26 -16.05
C GLN A 91 2.56 -1.98 -14.90
N LYS A 92 3.34 -2.62 -14.03
CA LYS A 92 2.82 -3.25 -12.83
C LYS A 92 2.19 -2.21 -11.90
N VAL A 93 1.08 -2.56 -11.26
CA VAL A 93 0.44 -1.73 -10.23
C VAL A 93 0.91 -2.18 -8.84
N TYR A 94 1.20 -1.22 -7.99
CA TYR A 94 1.63 -1.40 -6.60
C TYR A 94 0.55 -0.87 -5.67
N LEU A 95 -0.03 -1.76 -4.85
CA LEU A 95 -0.99 -1.39 -3.81
C LEU A 95 -0.24 -1.23 -2.49
N LEU A 96 -0.27 -0.01 -1.94
CA LEU A 96 0.28 0.33 -0.62
C LEU A 96 -0.89 0.70 0.30
N LEU A 97 -1.38 -0.31 1.02
CA LEU A 97 -2.59 -0.19 1.82
C LEU A 97 -2.21 -0.11 3.30
N ASP A 98 -2.61 0.97 3.97
CA ASP A 98 -2.37 1.21 5.39
C ASP A 98 -3.65 1.00 6.19
N GLU A 99 -3.50 0.55 7.44
CA GLU A 99 -4.60 0.28 8.39
C GLU A 99 -5.75 -0.61 7.83
N VAL A 100 -5.44 -1.54 6.91
CA VAL A 100 -6.44 -2.43 6.26
C VAL A 100 -7.29 -3.25 7.23
N GLN A 101 -6.79 -3.51 8.44
CA GLN A 101 -7.54 -4.23 9.47
C GLN A 101 -8.79 -3.49 9.97
N GLU A 102 -8.93 -2.19 9.66
CA GLU A 102 -10.14 -1.41 9.94
C GLU A 102 -11.30 -1.77 8.99
N VAL A 103 -11.02 -2.46 7.87
CA VAL A 103 -12.04 -2.95 6.93
C VAL A 103 -12.33 -4.42 7.22
N GLU A 104 -13.58 -4.73 7.55
CA GLU A 104 -13.97 -6.11 7.82
C GLU A 104 -13.84 -6.99 6.56
N ASN A 105 -13.20 -8.16 6.70
CA ASN A 105 -12.92 -9.10 5.61
C ASN A 105 -12.03 -8.53 4.48
N TRP A 106 -11.16 -7.55 4.77
CA TRP A 106 -10.24 -6.96 3.79
C TRP A 106 -9.40 -8.00 3.04
N GLU A 107 -9.09 -9.13 3.66
CA GLU A 107 -8.31 -10.21 3.05
C GLU A 107 -9.03 -10.82 1.85
N LYS A 108 -10.38 -10.87 1.84
CA LYS A 108 -11.15 -11.33 0.67
C LYS A 108 -10.95 -10.40 -0.51
N CYS A 109 -10.92 -9.09 -0.27
CA CYS A 109 -10.65 -8.09 -1.30
C CYS A 109 -9.23 -8.27 -1.85
N VAL A 110 -8.23 -8.30 -0.98
CA VAL A 110 -6.82 -8.40 -1.42
C VAL A 110 -6.55 -9.71 -2.16
N ASN A 111 -7.09 -10.84 -1.69
CA ASN A 111 -6.92 -12.13 -2.36
C ASN A 111 -7.58 -12.13 -3.74
N SER A 112 -8.81 -11.63 -3.86
CA SER A 112 -9.50 -11.53 -5.15
C SER A 112 -8.71 -10.71 -6.18
N LEU A 113 -8.12 -9.59 -5.76
CA LEU A 113 -7.30 -8.73 -6.63
C LEU A 113 -5.95 -9.36 -7.00
N PHE A 114 -5.45 -10.29 -6.18
CA PHE A 114 -4.15 -10.91 -6.35
C PHE A 114 -4.19 -12.19 -7.20
N GLU A 115 -5.32 -12.90 -7.16
CA GLU A 115 -5.58 -14.12 -7.93
C GLU A 115 -6.02 -13.84 -9.39
N THR A 116 -6.29 -12.59 -9.73
CA THR A 116 -6.68 -12.13 -11.09
C THR A 116 -5.47 -11.69 -11.89
#